data_AF-W4SK93-F1
#
_entry.id   AF-W4SK93-F1
#
_cell.length_a   1.000
_cell.length_b   1.000
_cell.length_c   1.000
_cell.angle_alpha   90.00
_cell.angle_beta   90.00
_cell.angle_gamma   90.00
#
_symmetry.space_group_name_H-M   'P 1'
#
loop_
_entity.id
_entity.type
_entity.pdbx_description
1 polymer ?
#
loop_
_entity_poly.entity_id
_entity_poly.type
_entity_poly.pdbx_seq_one_letter_code
_entity_poly.pdbx_strand_id
1 'polypeptide(L)'
;MIVTLLVGISNFLWLPIGGALSDRFGRKPLLVTMAVVCALSAYPVLAFLASAPSFAHMLQALLWLSFLYGIYNGAMIPALTELMPAHVRVAGFSLAYSLATAVFGGFTPVMSTWLIHVSGDKAAPGYWLVFASVCALLATLFLYRRHGNAAAAAGLDAAAGAAK
;
A
#
# COMPACT_ATOMS: atom_id res chain seq x y z
N MET A 1 0.35 13.98 -19.51
CA MET A 1 -1.12 14.13 -19.58
C MET A 1 -1.81 12.87 -20.08
N ILE A 2 -1.46 12.30 -21.24
CA ILE A 2 -2.06 11.03 -21.72
C ILE A 2 -1.75 9.84 -20.80
N VAL A 3 -0.49 9.68 -20.37
CA VAL A 3 -0.08 8.57 -19.47
C VAL A 3 -0.86 8.59 -18.15
N THR A 4 -0.98 9.76 -17.52
CA THR A 4 -1.74 9.94 -16.28
C THR A 4 -3.23 9.64 -16.45
N LEU A 5 -3.80 9.90 -17.62
CA LEU A 5 -5.19 9.58 -17.94
C LEU A 5 -5.40 8.07 -18.03
N LEU A 6 -4.50 7.36 -18.73
CA LEU A 6 -4.51 5.90 -18.84
C LEU A 6 -4.34 5.22 -17.48
N VAL A 7 -3.45 5.75 -16.64
CA VAL A 7 -3.25 5.29 -15.26
C VAL A 7 -4.50 5.52 -14.41
N GLY A 8 -5.18 6.66 -14.57
CA GLY A 8 -6.44 6.93 -13.88
C GLY A 8 -7.53 5.94 -14.24
N ILE A 9 -7.70 5.66 -15.54
CA ILE A 9 -8.65 4.66 -16.04
C ILE A 9 -8.29 3.25 -15.52
N SER A 10 -7.01 2.89 -15.54
CA SER A 10 -6.55 1.60 -15.04
C SER A 10 -6.85 1.45 -13.55
N ASN A 11 -6.56 2.47 -12.73
CA ASN A 11 -6.92 2.47 -11.30
C ASN A 11 -8.42 2.29 -11.07
N PHE A 12 -9.25 2.99 -11.85
CA PHE A 12 -10.71 2.88 -11.73
C PHE A 12 -11.21 1.45 -11.96
N LEU A 13 -10.55 0.68 -12.83
CA LEU A 13 -10.84 -0.73 -13.07
C LEU A 13 -10.25 -1.63 -11.99
N TRP A 14 -9.01 -1.39 -11.56
CA TRP A 14 -8.31 -2.27 -10.62
C TRP A 14 -8.76 -2.13 -9.18
N LEU A 15 -9.26 -0.97 -8.75
CA LEU A 15 -9.81 -0.77 -7.40
C LEU A 15 -10.95 -1.74 -7.06
N PRO A 16 -12.05 -1.81 -7.84
CA PRO A 16 -13.16 -2.72 -7.56
C PRO A 16 -12.73 -4.19 -7.69
N ILE A 17 -11.85 -4.51 -8.63
CA ILE A 17 -11.29 -5.87 -8.79
C ILE A 17 -10.46 -6.25 -7.55
N GLY A 18 -9.61 -5.35 -7.06
CA GLY A 18 -8.80 -5.54 -5.87
C GLY A 18 -9.64 -5.74 -4.61
N GLY A 19 -10.72 -4.96 -4.47
CA GLY A 19 -11.69 -5.13 -3.39
C GLY A 19 -12.38 -6.50 -3.44
N ALA A 20 -12.94 -6.88 -4.59
CA ALA A 20 -13.60 -8.18 -4.76
C ALA A 20 -12.65 -9.36 -4.54
N LEU A 21 -11.40 -9.24 -5.00
CA LEU A 21 -10.36 -10.25 -4.79
C LEU A 21 -9.98 -10.36 -3.31
N SER A 22 -9.88 -9.21 -2.63
CA SER A 22 -9.62 -9.14 -1.19
C SER A 22 -10.72 -9.81 -0.38
N ASP A 23 -11.97 -9.63 -0.78
CA ASP A 23 -13.11 -10.20 -0.07
C ASP A 23 -13.18 -11.73 -0.28
N ARG A 24 -12.70 -12.25 -1.42
CA ARG A 24 -12.69 -13.69 -1.72
C ARG A 24 -11.49 -14.46 -1.14
N PHE A 25 -10.28 -13.89 -1.20
CA PHE A 25 -9.04 -14.56 -0.77
C PHE A 25 -8.61 -14.19 0.66
N GLY A 26 -9.23 -13.18 1.25
CA GLY A 26 -8.88 -12.64 2.54
C GLY A 26 -7.92 -11.45 2.43
N ARG A 27 -8.15 -10.46 3.30
CA ARG A 27 -7.49 -9.16 3.28
C ARG A 27 -5.97 -9.23 3.58
N LYS A 28 -5.58 -10.02 4.58
CA LYS A 28 -4.19 -10.18 5.03
C LYS A 28 -3.25 -10.74 3.95
N PRO A 29 -3.52 -11.91 3.33
CA PRO A 29 -2.61 -12.47 2.32
C PRO A 29 -2.49 -11.55 1.10
N LEU A 30 -3.56 -10.88 0.71
CA LEU A 30 -3.53 -9.97 -0.43
C LEU A 30 -2.65 -8.74 -0.16
N LEU A 31 -2.82 -8.07 0.98
CA LEU A 31 -1.99 -6.92 1.37
C LEU A 31 -0.50 -7.28 1.47
N VAL A 32 -0.20 -8.42 2.09
CA VAL A 32 1.19 -8.93 2.20
C VAL A 32 1.77 -9.24 0.83
N THR A 33 1.02 -9.97 -0.01
CA THR A 33 1.49 -10.35 -1.36
C THR A 33 1.76 -9.11 -2.20
N MET A 34 0.84 -8.15 -2.22
CA MET A 34 1.01 -6.91 -2.98
C MET A 34 2.16 -6.05 -2.46
N ALA A 35 2.35 -5.96 -1.14
CA ALA A 35 3.49 -5.24 -0.55
C ALA A 35 4.82 -5.91 -0.91
N VAL A 36 4.89 -7.24 -0.88
CA VAL A 36 6.10 -8.00 -1.29
C VAL A 36 6.37 -7.85 -2.78
N VAL A 37 5.35 -8.00 -3.63
CA VAL A 37 5.50 -7.81 -5.08
C VAL A 37 5.90 -6.38 -5.39
N CYS A 38 5.36 -5.38 -4.69
CA CYS A 38 5.79 -3.98 -4.83
C CYS A 38 7.26 -3.82 -4.43
N ALA A 39 7.68 -4.35 -3.27
CA ALA A 39 9.07 -4.27 -2.84
C ALA A 39 10.04 -4.95 -3.83
N LEU A 40 9.66 -6.08 -4.42
CA LEU A 40 10.49 -6.79 -5.39
C LEU A 40 10.49 -6.14 -6.77
N SER A 41 9.35 -5.57 -7.20
CA SER A 41 9.19 -5.00 -8.55
C SER A 41 9.48 -3.50 -8.65
N ALA A 42 9.48 -2.77 -7.54
CA ALA A 42 9.74 -1.32 -7.52
C ALA A 42 11.11 -0.98 -8.13
N TYR A 43 12.16 -1.62 -7.64
CA TYR A 43 13.53 -1.40 -8.13
C TYR A 43 13.72 -1.78 -9.61
N PRO A 44 13.39 -2.99 -10.09
CA PRO A 44 13.61 -3.36 -11.49
C PRO A 44 12.77 -2.52 -12.46
N VAL A 45 11.54 -2.13 -12.10
CA VAL A 45 10.71 -1.25 -12.94
C VAL A 45 11.33 0.13 -13.08
N LEU A 46 11.86 0.69 -11.99
CA LEU A 46 12.51 2.00 -12.00
C LEU A 46 13.89 1.97 -12.66
N ALA A 47 14.65 0.88 -12.49
CA ALA A 47 15.91 0.65 -13.20
C ALA A 47 15.69 0.49 -14.71
N PHE A 48 14.66 -0.25 -15.12
CA PHE A 48 14.27 -0.39 -16.53
C PHE A 48 13.91 0.97 -17.14
N LEU A 49 13.13 1.79 -16.43
CA LEU A 49 12.81 3.15 -16.85
C LEU A 49 14.04 4.06 -16.92
N ALA A 50 14.95 3.93 -15.94
CA ALA A 50 16.19 4.71 -15.87
C ALA A 50 17.18 4.39 -17.00
N SER A 51 17.25 3.11 -17.43
CA SER A 51 18.14 2.66 -18.49
C SER A 51 17.78 3.21 -19.88
N ALA A 52 16.48 3.35 -20.17
CA ALA A 52 15.98 3.82 -21.45
C ALA A 52 14.71 4.66 -21.26
N PRO A 53 14.84 5.96 -20.94
CA PRO A 53 13.68 6.83 -20.75
C PRO A 53 12.96 7.04 -22.09
N SER A 54 11.95 6.22 -22.36
CA SER A 54 11.05 6.33 -23.51
C SER A 54 9.60 6.35 -23.07
N PHE A 55 8.73 6.93 -23.91
CA PHE A 55 7.29 7.00 -23.64
C PHE A 55 6.68 5.61 -23.35
N ALA A 56 7.11 4.59 -24.08
CA ALA A 56 6.61 3.21 -23.90
C ALA A 56 7.05 2.62 -22.55
N HIS A 57 8.31 2.82 -22.14
CA HIS A 57 8.83 2.33 -20.87
C HIS A 57 8.14 3.01 -19.68
N MET A 58 7.92 4.32 -19.80
CA MET A 58 7.19 5.11 -18.80
C MET A 58 5.74 4.63 -18.68
N LEU A 59 5.06 4.40 -19.81
CA LEU A 59 3.70 3.88 -19.80
C LEU A 59 3.60 2.49 -19.16
N GLN A 60 4.49 1.56 -19.53
CA GLN A 60 4.52 0.21 -18.94
C GLN A 60 4.80 0.23 -17.44
N ALA A 61 5.80 1.00 -17.00
CA ALA A 61 6.14 1.16 -15.60
C ALA A 61 4.96 1.70 -14.79
N LEU A 62 4.32 2.77 -15.27
CA LEU A 62 3.17 3.37 -14.60
C LEU A 62 1.93 2.46 -14.61
N LEU A 63 1.67 1.72 -15.69
CA LEU A 63 0.56 0.75 -15.73
C LEU A 63 0.78 -0.39 -14.75
N TRP A 64 2.00 -0.91 -14.64
CA TRP A 64 2.36 -1.93 -13.66
C TRP A 64 2.21 -1.43 -12.21
N LEU A 65 2.75 -0.25 -11.91
CA LEU A 65 2.60 0.40 -10.60
C LEU A 65 1.12 0.70 -10.29
N SER A 66 0.34 1.12 -11.29
CA SER A 66 -1.09 1.36 -11.17
C SER A 66 -1.87 0.10 -10.85
N PHE A 67 -1.51 -1.03 -11.45
CA PHE A 67 -2.11 -2.32 -11.16
C PHE A 67 -1.86 -2.73 -9.69
N LEU A 68 -0.61 -2.66 -9.25
CA LEU A 68 -0.24 -2.95 -7.86
C LEU A 68 -0.94 -2.03 -6.87
N TYR A 69 -0.93 -0.72 -7.16
CA TYR A 69 -1.61 0.27 -6.33
C TYR A 69 -3.11 -0.01 -6.28
N GLY A 70 -3.77 -0.25 -7.41
CA GLY A 70 -5.22 -0.47 -7.46
C GLY A 70 -5.65 -1.69 -6.63
N ILE A 71 -4.93 -2.81 -6.74
CA ILE A 71 -5.23 -4.01 -5.95
C ILE A 71 -4.95 -3.78 -4.47
N TYR A 72 -3.79 -3.19 -4.14
CA TYR A 72 -3.41 -2.92 -2.76
C TYR A 72 -4.39 -1.96 -2.09
N ASN A 73 -4.74 -0.86 -2.75
CA ASN A 73 -5.63 0.16 -2.19
C ASN A 73 -7.07 -0.36 -2.05
N GLY A 74 -7.53 -1.15 -3.02
CA GLY A 74 -8.84 -1.83 -2.98
C GLY A 74 -8.98 -2.81 -1.81
N ALA A 75 -7.89 -3.42 -1.36
CA ALA A 75 -7.87 -4.27 -0.17
C ALA A 75 -7.66 -3.48 1.14
N MET A 76 -6.80 -2.46 1.09
CA MET A 76 -6.35 -1.68 2.25
C MET A 76 -7.47 -0.87 2.87
N ILE A 77 -8.24 -0.13 2.05
CA ILE A 77 -9.33 0.72 2.55
C ILE A 77 -10.34 -0.11 3.35
N PRO A 78 -10.94 -1.18 2.78
CA PRO A 78 -11.91 -1.96 3.52
C PRO A 78 -11.30 -2.69 4.73
N ALA A 79 -10.05 -3.15 4.67
CA ALA A 79 -9.33 -3.68 5.84
C ALA A 79 -9.24 -2.66 6.98
N LEU A 80 -8.79 -1.43 6.69
CA LEU A 80 -8.68 -0.38 7.70
C LEU A 80 -10.03 0.01 8.27
N THR A 81 -11.07 0.03 7.43
CA THR A 81 -12.41 0.35 7.90
C THR A 81 -12.93 -0.71 8.87
N GLU A 82 -12.77 -2.01 8.56
CA GLU A 82 -13.16 -3.11 9.46
C GLU A 82 -12.53 -3.01 10.86
N LEU A 83 -11.30 -2.48 10.94
CA LEU A 83 -10.61 -2.27 12.20
C LEU A 83 -11.13 -1.07 13.03
N MET A 84 -11.71 -0.06 12.39
CA MET A 84 -12.15 1.15 13.09
C MET A 84 -13.58 1.05 13.64
N PRO A 85 -13.86 1.59 14.85
CA PRO A 85 -15.20 1.66 15.40
C PRO A 85 -16.15 2.44 14.47
N ALA A 86 -17.38 1.94 14.31
CA ALA A 86 -18.34 2.46 13.33
C ALA A 86 -18.60 3.99 13.45
N HIS A 87 -18.56 4.53 14.66
CA HIS A 87 -18.81 5.95 14.96
C HIS A 87 -17.65 6.89 14.56
N VAL A 88 -16.43 6.38 14.38
CA VAL A 88 -15.24 7.20 14.04
C VAL A 88 -14.49 6.72 12.80
N ARG A 89 -15.00 5.70 12.11
CA ARG A 89 -14.35 5.07 10.94
C ARG A 89 -13.99 6.08 9.84
N VAL A 90 -14.93 6.93 9.44
CA VAL A 90 -14.72 7.89 8.34
C VAL A 90 -13.75 9.01 8.76
N ALA A 91 -13.95 9.58 9.95
CA ALA A 91 -13.13 10.66 10.48
C ALA A 91 -11.69 10.18 10.77
N GLY A 92 -11.54 9.02 11.43
CA GLY A 92 -10.26 8.43 11.77
C GLY A 92 -9.46 8.01 10.53
N PHE A 93 -10.10 7.35 9.56
CA PHE A 93 -9.46 7.02 8.28
C PHE A 93 -9.03 8.28 7.53
N SER A 94 -9.93 9.25 7.37
CA SER A 94 -9.63 10.49 6.64
C SER A 94 -8.50 11.27 7.31
N LEU A 95 -8.48 11.38 8.65
CA LEU A 95 -7.44 12.06 9.39
C LEU A 95 -6.09 11.35 9.24
N ALA A 96 -6.05 10.02 9.47
CA ALA A 96 -4.82 9.25 9.35
C ALA A 96 -4.27 9.26 7.92
N TYR A 97 -5.15 9.10 6.93
CA TYR A 97 -4.79 9.13 5.51
C TYR A 97 -4.30 10.52 5.09
N SER A 98 -5.00 11.59 5.49
CA SER A 98 -4.60 12.97 5.18
C SER A 98 -3.27 13.33 5.83
N LEU A 99 -3.06 12.95 7.09
CA LEU A 99 -1.79 13.17 7.78
C LEU A 99 -0.64 12.40 7.12
N ALA A 100 -0.85 11.12 6.82
CA ALA A 100 0.15 10.31 6.15
C ALA A 100 0.46 10.86 4.75
N THR A 101 -0.55 11.22 3.96
CA THR A 101 -0.34 11.77 2.61
C THR A 101 0.27 13.17 2.64
N ALA A 102 -0.06 14.01 3.62
CA ALA A 102 0.58 15.32 3.78
C ALA A 102 2.07 15.20 4.12
N VAL A 103 2.40 14.34 5.09
CA VAL A 103 3.80 14.13 5.52
C VAL A 103 4.60 13.41 4.45
N PHE A 104 4.16 12.23 4.01
CA PHE A 104 4.92 11.40 3.08
C PHE A 104 4.79 11.86 1.63
N GLY A 105 3.67 12.47 1.23
CA GLY A 105 3.46 12.95 -0.14
C GLY A 105 4.42 14.08 -0.51
N GLY A 106 4.68 15.01 0.41
CA GLY A 106 5.68 16.07 0.21
C GLY A 106 7.12 15.60 0.36
N PHE A 107 7.38 14.67 1.30
CA PHE A 107 8.73 14.13 1.50
C PHE A 107 9.21 13.24 0.37
N THR A 108 8.32 12.51 -0.31
CA THR A 108 8.68 11.58 -1.39
C THR A 108 9.49 12.22 -2.53
N PRO A 109 9.06 13.33 -3.16
CA PRO A 109 9.83 13.97 -4.23
C PRO A 109 11.15 14.56 -3.72
N VAL A 110 11.18 15.14 -2.51
CA VAL A 110 12.41 15.67 -1.90
C VAL A 110 13.43 14.57 -1.69
N MET A 111 12.99 13.46 -1.09
CA MET A 111 13.88 12.33 -0.79
C MET A 111 14.30 11.58 -2.04
N SER A 112 13.40 11.45 -3.02
CA SER A 112 13.74 10.94 -4.35
C SER A 112 14.83 11.77 -5.02
N THR A 113 14.69 13.10 -5.01
CA THR A 113 15.65 14.01 -5.65
C THR A 113 17.01 13.99 -4.93
N TRP A 114 16.99 14.00 -3.59
CA TRP A 114 18.20 13.88 -2.78
C TRP A 114 18.94 12.56 -3.04
N LEU A 115 18.20 11.45 -3.11
CA LEU A 115 18.78 10.13 -3.35
C LEU A 115 19.34 10.00 -4.77
N ILE A 116 18.71 10.62 -5.77
CA ILE A 116 19.30 10.74 -7.12
C ILE A 116 20.61 11.53 -7.07
N HIS A 117 20.66 12.64 -6.32
CA HIS A 117 21.86 13.46 -6.18
C HIS A 117 23.03 12.72 -5.50
N VAL A 118 22.74 11.88 -4.51
CA VAL A 118 23.77 11.13 -3.76
C VAL A 118 24.19 9.86 -4.49
N SER A 119 23.24 9.09 -5.04
CA SER A 119 23.52 7.81 -5.71
C SER A 119 23.95 7.97 -7.17
N GLY A 120 23.63 9.10 -7.82
CA GLY A 120 23.84 9.30 -9.26
C GLY A 120 22.94 8.43 -10.16
N ASP A 121 22.08 7.60 -9.57
CA ASP A 121 21.19 6.67 -10.26
C ASP A 121 19.75 7.22 -10.31
N LYS A 122 19.17 7.26 -11.52
CA LYS A 122 17.79 7.67 -11.75
C LYS A 122 16.78 6.66 -11.19
N ALA A 123 17.21 5.44 -10.85
CA ALA A 123 16.40 4.42 -10.20
C ALA A 123 16.28 4.61 -8.68
N ALA A 124 16.93 5.63 -8.10
CA ALA A 124 16.90 5.92 -6.68
C ALA A 124 15.49 5.99 -6.03
N PRO A 125 14.44 6.53 -6.68
CA PRO A 125 13.08 6.50 -6.12
C PRO A 125 12.60 5.08 -5.77
N GLY A 126 13.18 4.04 -6.41
CA GLY A 126 12.87 2.65 -6.16
C GLY A 126 13.24 2.22 -4.74
N TYR A 127 14.39 2.67 -4.22
CA TYR A 127 14.78 2.36 -2.84
C TYR A 127 13.81 2.96 -1.82
N TRP A 128 13.33 4.18 -2.06
CA TRP A 128 12.31 4.81 -1.22
C TRP A 128 10.99 4.03 -1.28
N LEU A 129 10.61 3.55 -2.47
CA LEU A 129 9.39 2.76 -2.67
C LEU A 129 9.49 1.38 -2.00
N VAL A 130 10.66 0.74 -2.02
CA VAL A 130 10.95 -0.50 -1.27
C VAL A 130 10.84 -0.24 0.22
N PHE A 131 11.45 0.83 0.74
CA PHE A 131 11.34 1.22 2.14
C PHE A 131 9.88 1.43 2.58
N ALA A 132 9.11 2.18 1.78
CA ALA A 132 7.69 2.38 2.02
C ALA A 132 6.90 1.06 2.01
N SER A 133 7.21 0.15 1.08
CA SER A 133 6.58 -1.18 0.98
C SER A 133 6.91 -2.07 2.19
N VAL A 134 8.13 -2.02 2.69
CA VAL A 134 8.52 -2.72 3.93
C VAL A 134 7.79 -2.15 5.14
N CYS A 135 7.69 -0.82 5.26
CA CYS A 135 6.89 -0.19 6.31
C CYS A 135 5.41 -0.59 6.24
N ALA A 136 4.82 -0.62 5.05
CA ALA A 136 3.46 -1.08 4.82
C ALA A 136 3.25 -2.56 5.18
N LEU A 137 4.24 -3.40 4.85
CA LEU A 137 4.24 -4.81 5.21
C LEU A 137 4.30 -5.00 6.73
N LEU A 138 5.23 -4.30 7.42
CA LEU A 138 5.35 -4.34 8.88
C LEU A 138 4.09 -3.82 9.56
N ALA A 139 3.51 -2.72 9.08
CA ALA A 139 2.25 -2.19 9.58
C ALA A 139 1.14 -3.22 9.44
N THR A 140 1.00 -3.85 8.27
CA THR A 140 0.00 -4.92 8.02
C THR A 140 0.21 -6.11 8.97
N LEU A 141 1.46 -6.57 9.13
CA LEU A 141 1.78 -7.69 10.02
C LEU A 141 1.48 -7.36 11.48
N PHE A 142 1.83 -6.16 11.95
CA PHE A 142 1.60 -5.72 13.32
C PHE A 142 0.11 -5.56 13.61
N LEU A 143 -0.64 -4.98 12.67
CA LEU A 143 -2.08 -4.77 12.75
C LEU A 143 -2.84 -6.09 12.92
N TYR A 144 -2.51 -7.09 12.07
CA TYR A 144 -3.13 -8.41 12.15
C TYR A 144 -2.65 -9.25 13.35
N ARG A 145 -1.43 -9.05 13.85
CA ARG A 145 -0.96 -9.68 15.11
C ARG A 145 -1.71 -9.15 16.31
N ARG A 146 -1.97 -7.84 16.37
CA ARG A 146 -2.67 -7.20 17.50
C ARG A 146 -4.12 -7.65 17.60
N HIS A 147 -4.80 -7.87 16.46
CA HIS A 147 -6.16 -8.44 16.43
C HIS A 147 -6.21 -9.89 16.91
N GLY A 148 -5.22 -10.71 16.56
CA GLY A 148 -5.12 -12.09 17.09
C GLY A 148 -4.99 -12.10 18.62
N ASN A 149 -4.18 -11.19 19.17
CA ASN A 149 -3.99 -11.07 20.62
C ASN A 149 -5.20 -10.45 21.34
N ALA A 150 -5.86 -9.45 20.75
CA ALA A 150 -7.06 -8.84 21.33
C ALA A 150 -8.26 -9.80 21.34
N ALA A 151 -8.44 -10.60 20.27
CA ALA A 151 -9.46 -11.64 20.22
C ALA A 151 -9.17 -12.79 21.21
N ALA A 152 -7.90 -13.17 21.36
CA ALA A 152 -7.48 -14.18 22.35
C ALA A 152 -7.69 -13.70 23.79
N ALA A 153 -7.36 -12.43 24.08
CA ALA A 153 -7.60 -11.82 25.40
C ALA A 153 -9.10 -11.73 25.73
N ALA A 154 -9.93 -11.29 24.77
CA ALA A 154 -11.38 -11.24 24.95
C ALA A 154 -12.02 -12.62 25.15
N GLY A 155 -11.48 -13.66 24.50
CA GLY A 155 -11.92 -15.05 24.70
C GLY A 155 -11.57 -15.62 26.07
N LEU A 156 -10.41 -15.23 26.63
CA LEU A 156 -9.98 -15.60 27.98
C LEU A 156 -10.84 -14.92 29.06
N ASP A 157 -11.16 -13.64 28.88
CA ASP A 157 -12.05 -12.89 29.79
C ASP A 157 -13.50 -13.42 29.76
N ALA A 158 -14.02 -13.79 28.59
CA ALA A 158 -15.34 -14.38 28.45
C ALA A 158 -15.41 -15.79 29.09
N ALA A 159 -14.37 -16.60 28.93
CA ALA A 159 -14.28 -17.91 29.57
C ALA A 159 -14.13 -17.81 31.10
N ALA A 160 -13.40 -16.81 31.60
CA ALA A 160 -13.27 -16.53 33.02
C ALA A 160 -14.57 -15.98 33.64
N GLY A 161 -15.36 -15.21 32.88
CA GLY A 161 -16.68 -14.71 33.29
C GLY A 161 -17.77 -15.77 33.32
N ALA A 162 -17.69 -16.80 32.47
CA ALA A 162 -18.66 -17.91 32.43
C ALA A 162 -18.41 -18.99 33.51
N ALA A 163 -17.24 -18.99 34.14
CA ALA A 163 -16.86 -19.92 35.20
C ALA A 163 -17.18 -19.41 36.62
N LYS A 164 -17.84 -18.26 36.74
CA LYS A 164 -18.18 -17.57 37.98
C LYS A 164 -19.70 -17.48 38.14
#